data_AF-A0A8I1IID1-F1
#
_entry.id   AF-A0A8I1IID1-F1
#
_cell.length_a   1.000
_cell.length_b   1.000
_cell.length_c   1.000
_cell.angle_alpha   90.00
_cell.angle_beta   90.00
_cell.angle_gamma   90.00
#
_symmetry.space_group_name_H-M   'P 1'
#
loop_
_entity.id
_entity.type
_entity.pdbx_description
1 polymer ?
#
loop_
_entity_poly.entity_id
_entity_poly.type
_entity_poly.pdbx_seq_one_letter_code
_entity_poly.pdbx_strand_id
1 'polypeptide(L)' 'MIKLSDLGQVYIVCGKTDLRKGIDGLATLVKEQFELDPF' A
#
# COMPACT_ATOMS: atom_id res chain seq x y z
N MET A 1 18.89 -11.16 -4.03
CA MET A 1 18.03 -11.36 -2.84
C MET A 1 17.74 -9.97 -2.27
N ILE A 2 16.47 -9.59 -2.15
CA ILE A 2 16.08 -8.29 -1.58
C ILE A 2 16.21 -8.40 -0.05
N LYS A 3 16.91 -7.47 0.60
CA LYS A 3 16.95 -7.39 2.07
C LYS A 3 15.80 -6.52 2.55
N LEU A 4 15.06 -6.99 3.55
CA LEU A 4 13.94 -6.24 4.11
C LEU A 4 14.35 -4.89 4.69
N SER A 5 15.59 -4.79 5.18
CA SER A 5 16.18 -3.55 5.68
C SER A 5 16.22 -2.43 4.63
N ASP A 6 16.20 -2.79 3.34
CA ASP A 6 16.42 -1.86 2.25
C ASP A 6 15.09 -1.32 1.67
N LEU A 7 13.94 -1.78 2.18
CA LEU A 7 12.60 -1.41 1.67
C LEU A 7 12.06 -0.05 2.18
N GLY A 8 12.70 0.58 3.16
CA GLY A 8 12.19 1.83 3.74
C GLY A 8 10.87 1.64 4.49
N GLN A 9 9.89 2.52 4.24
CA GLN A 9 8.60 2.47 4.91
C GLN A 9 7.67 1.45 4.25
N VAL A 10 7.12 0.53 5.05
CA VAL A 10 6.25 -0.56 4.57
C VAL A 10 4.91 -0.49 5.28
N TYR A 11 3.84 -0.56 4.50
CA TYR A 11 2.47 -0.64 5.01
C TYR A 11 1.91 -2.04 4.79
N ILE A 12 1.34 -2.64 5.84
CA ILE A 12 0.70 -3.95 5.79
C ILE A 12 -0.80 -3.74 5.99
N VAL A 13 -1.59 -4.06 4.95
CA VAL A 13 -3.04 -4.03 5.04
C VAL A 13 -3.54 -5.35 5.60
N CYS A 14 -4.31 -5.28 6.70
CA CYS A 14 -4.90 -6.45 7.35
C CYS A 14 -6.39 -6.57 7.00
N GLY A 15 -6.86 -7.80 6.73
CA GLY A 15 -8.25 -8.08 6.42
C GLY A 15 -8.56 -8.16 4.93
N LYS A 16 -9.85 -8.04 4.58
CA LYS A 16 -10.32 -8.18 3.19
C LYS A 16 -10.11 -6.87 2.44
N THR A 17 -9.24 -6.91 1.44
CA THR A 17 -8.95 -5.77 0.58
C THR A 17 -9.66 -5.92 -0.76
N ASP A 18 -10.31 -4.85 -1.20
CA ASP A 18 -10.95 -4.79 -2.51
C ASP A 18 -9.93 -4.35 -3.58
N LEU A 19 -9.58 -5.27 -4.48
CA LEU A 19 -8.65 -5.05 -5.59
C LEU A 19 -9.36 -4.87 -6.94
N ARG A 20 -10.66 -4.55 -6.98
CA ARG A 20 -11.40 -4.29 -8.23
C ARG A 20 -10.78 -3.19 -9.10
N LYS A 21 -9.95 -2.32 -8.52
CA LYS A 21 -9.22 -1.24 -9.19
C LYS A 21 -7.71 -1.49 -9.31
N GLY A 22 -7.24 -2.70 -9.00
CA GLY A 22 -5.82 -3.05 -9.01
C GLY A 22 -5.01 -2.38 -7.89
N ILE A 23 -3.68 -2.50 -7.98
CA ILE A 23 -2.74 -1.99 -6.97
C ILE A 23 -2.74 -0.46 -6.96
N ASP A 24 -2.67 0.18 -8.12
CA ASP A 24 -2.66 1.64 -8.22
C ASP A 24 -3.96 2.27 -7.72
N GLY A 25 -5.10 1.64 -8.03
CA GLY A 25 -6.38 2.07 -7.50
C GLY A 25 -6.47 1.95 -5.98
N LEU A 26 -5.91 0.88 -5.41
CA LEU A 26 -5.80 0.74 -3.95
C LEU A 26 -4.85 1.78 -3.34
N ALA A 27 -3.70 2.04 -3.96
CA ALA A 27 -2.74 3.04 -3.50
C ALA A 27 -3.34 4.45 -3.47
N THR A 28 -4.10 4.82 -4.51
CA THR A 28 -4.84 6.08 -4.54
C THR A 28 -5.87 6.17 -3.41
N LEU A 29 -6.66 5.11 -3.20
CA LEU A 29 -7.64 5.07 -2.10
C LEU A 29 -6.98 5.18 -0.73
N VAL A 30 -5.85 4.51 -0.52
CA VAL A 30 -5.08 4.58 0.73
C VAL A 30 -4.58 6.00 0.97
N LYS A 31 -4.08 6.66 -0.07
CA LYS A 31 -3.62 8.05 0.00
C LYS A 31 -4.73 9.02 0.36
N GLU A 32 -5.87 8.91 -0.31
CA GLU A 32 -7.00 9.83 -0.13
C GLU A 32 -7.74 9.63 1.20
N GLN A 33 -7.87 8.38 1.67
CA GLN A 33 -8.71 8.07 2.84
C GLN A 33 -7.93 8.05 4.17
N PHE A 34 -6.63 7.78 4.12
CA PHE A 34 -5.81 7.59 5.33
C PHE A 34 -4.65 8.58 5.41
N GLU A 35 -4.52 9.51 4.46
CA GLU A 35 -3.43 10.50 4.38
C GLU A 35 -2.02 9.87 4.40
N LEU A 36 -1.90 8.63 3.90
CA LEU A 36 -0.63 7.94 3.75
C LEU A 36 -0.03 8.21 2.37
N ASP A 37 1.30 8.08 2.23
CA ASP A 37 1.95 8.10 0.91
C ASP A 37 2.46 6.70 0.55
N PRO A 38 1.70 5.94 -0.26
CA PRO A 38 2.09 4.60 -0.72
C PRO A 38 2.95 4.60 -1.99
N PHE A 39 3.31 5.77 -2.53
CA PHE A 39 4.13 5.94 -3.75
C PHE A 39 5.60 6.23 -3.42
#